data_AF-A0A7R9QK84-F1
#
_entry.id   AF-A0A7R9QK84-F1
#
_cell.length_a   1.000
_cell.length_b   1.000
_cell.length_c   1.000
_cell.angle_alpha   90.00
_cell.angle_beta   90.00
_cell.angle_gamma   90.00
#
_symmetry.space_group_name_H-M   'P 1'
#
loop_
_entity.id
_entity.type
_entity.pdbx_description
1 polymer ?
#
loop_
_entity_poly.entity_id
_entity_poly.type
_entity_poly.pdbx_seq_one_letter_code
_entity_poly.pdbx_strand_id
1 'polypeptide(L)'
;MLLNSIQQIFEFNVWPNSWDFLINISESDFPLKPIKELENFLASNRRKNFVKSHGQDSQRFISKQGLDKTFYECDTHMWRVADRVLPTGIRWDGGSDWVVLSREFCHYITYEDNELLSGLKQLFKYTLLPAEVRDLSRI
;
A
#
# COMPACT_ATOMS: atom_id res chain seq x y z
N MET A 1 3.33 -3.56 -9.23
CA MET A 1 4.72 -3.75 -8.79
C MET A 1 4.80 -4.23 -7.34
N LEU A 2 4.49 -3.39 -6.34
CA LEU A 2 4.66 -3.72 -4.92
C LEU A 2 4.01 -5.05 -4.48
N LEU A 3 2.73 -5.28 -4.78
CA LEU A 3 2.04 -6.52 -4.38
C LEU A 3 2.72 -7.78 -4.95
N ASN A 4 3.17 -7.73 -6.20
CA ASN A 4 3.89 -8.84 -6.83
C ASN A 4 5.24 -9.08 -6.13
N SER A 5 5.96 -8.02 -5.78
CA SER A 5 7.22 -8.14 -5.03
C SER A 5 7.00 -8.77 -3.65
N ILE A 6 5.93 -8.40 -2.95
CA ILE A 6 5.56 -9.01 -1.66
C ILE A 6 5.29 -10.51 -1.85
N GLN A 7 4.50 -10.89 -2.85
CA GLN A 7 4.23 -12.29 -3.15
C GLN A 7 5.52 -13.07 -3.45
N GLN A 8 6.39 -12.53 -4.30
CA GLN A 8 7.67 -13.17 -4.64
C GLN A 8 8.56 -13.38 -3.41
N ILE A 9 8.61 -12.43 -2.48
CA ILE A 9 9.39 -12.55 -1.24
C ILE A 9 8.91 -13.73 -0.39
N PHE A 10 7.61 -14.06 -0.41
CA PHE A 10 7.11 -15.26 0.26
C PHE A 10 7.40 -16.56 -0.51
N GLU A 11 7.46 -16.51 -1.83
CA GLU A 11 7.78 -17.66 -2.70
C GLU A 11 9.28 -17.99 -2.72
N PHE A 12 10.15 -17.00 -2.49
CA PHE A 12 11.59 -17.21 -2.39
C PHE A 12 11.93 -17.97 -1.09
N ASN A 13 12.07 -19.29 -1.23
CA ASN A 13 12.52 -20.23 -0.20
C ASN A 13 13.95 -20.00 0.34
N VAL A 14 14.61 -18.90 -0.03
CA VAL A 14 15.94 -18.53 0.49
C VAL A 14 15.82 -17.92 1.89
N TRP A 15 14.64 -17.39 2.24
CA TRP A 15 14.38 -16.66 3.49
C TRP A 15 13.13 -17.14 4.26
N PRO A 16 12.85 -18.44 4.43
CA PRO A 16 11.66 -18.87 5.15
C PRO A 16 11.77 -18.43 6.63
N ASN A 17 10.88 -17.54 7.06
CA ASN A 17 10.79 -16.99 8.43
C ASN A 17 11.95 -16.09 8.88
N SER A 18 12.70 -15.47 7.96
CA SER A 18 13.88 -14.65 8.33
C SER A 18 13.67 -13.14 8.25
N TRP A 19 12.49 -12.65 7.84
CA TRP A 19 12.21 -11.22 7.79
C TRP A 19 10.94 -10.87 8.58
N ASP A 20 10.99 -9.74 9.28
CA ASP A 20 9.89 -9.25 10.13
C ASP A 20 9.11 -8.10 9.45
N PHE A 21 9.80 -7.31 8.62
CA PHE A 21 9.25 -6.11 7.99
C PHE A 21 9.65 -5.99 6.52
N LEU A 22 8.75 -5.39 5.75
CA LEU A 22 9.02 -4.89 4.41
C LEU A 22 9.12 -3.37 4.45
N ILE A 23 10.15 -2.83 3.81
CA ILE A 23 10.39 -1.39 3.65
C ILE A 23 10.63 -1.15 2.16
N ASN A 24 9.83 -0.30 1.52
CA ASN A 24 10.15 0.16 0.16
C ASN A 24 11.08 1.38 0.22
N ILE A 25 12.08 1.38 -0.66
CA ILE A 25 13.05 2.47 -0.85
C ILE A 25 13.29 2.67 -2.36
N SER A 26 13.68 3.88 -2.77
CA SER A 26 14.18 4.21 -4.11
C SER A 26 15.68 4.52 -4.09
N GLU A 27 16.24 4.74 -5.27
CA GLU A 27 17.62 5.19 -5.47
C GLU A 27 17.91 6.56 -4.85
N SER A 28 16.89 7.39 -4.62
CA SER A 28 17.02 8.70 -4.00
C SER A 28 16.90 8.70 -2.47
N ASP A 29 16.58 7.56 -1.86
CA ASP A 29 16.45 7.46 -0.40
C ASP A 29 17.80 7.29 0.28
N PHE A 30 17.93 7.87 1.48
CA PHE A 30 19.14 7.75 2.28
C PHE A 30 18.82 7.65 3.78
N PRO A 31 19.44 6.72 4.53
CA PRO A 31 19.20 6.58 5.96
C PRO A 31 19.72 7.79 6.73
N LEU A 32 18.85 8.42 7.53
CA LEU A 32 19.20 9.55 8.41
C LEU A 32 19.65 9.12 9.81
N LYS A 33 19.44 7.86 10.17
CA LYS A 33 19.77 7.27 11.47
C LYS A 33 20.52 5.94 11.26
N PRO A 34 21.35 5.50 12.21
CA PRO A 34 21.99 4.19 12.17
C PRO A 34 20.96 3.06 12.02
N ILE A 35 21.29 2.05 11.22
CA ILE A 35 20.44 0.87 11.01
C ILE A 35 20.05 0.21 12.34
N LYS A 36 20.97 0.16 13.31
CA LYS A 36 20.71 -0.39 14.65
C LYS A 36 19.58 0.33 15.40
N GLU A 37 19.41 1.63 15.20
CA GLU A 37 18.26 2.36 15.77
C GLU A 37 16.95 1.94 15.12
N LEU A 38 16.95 1.75 13.79
CA LEU A 38 15.79 1.26 13.04
C LEU A 38 15.41 -0.16 13.50
N GLU A 39 16.38 -1.06 13.60
CA GLU A 39 16.16 -2.45 14.07
C GLU A 39 15.53 -2.47 15.46
N ASN A 40 16.08 -1.71 16.41
CA ASN A 40 15.54 -1.61 17.77
C ASN A 40 14.10 -1.07 17.79
N PHE A 41 13.82 -0.05 16.98
CA PHE A 41 12.50 0.55 16.88
C PHE A 41 11.46 -0.44 16.31
N LEU A 42 11.81 -1.12 15.22
CA LEU A 42 10.94 -2.10 14.57
C LEU A 42 10.74 -3.35 15.44
N ALA A 43 11.79 -3.86 16.10
CA ALA A 43 11.70 -4.97 17.03
C ALA A 43 10.73 -4.67 18.19
N SER A 44 10.72 -3.43 18.69
CA SER A 44 9.81 -2.99 19.75
C SER A 44 8.36 -2.81 19.27
N ASN A 45 8.11 -2.84 17.95
CA ASN A 45 6.82 -2.56 17.34
C ASN A 45 6.41 -3.60 16.28
N ARG A 46 6.84 -4.86 16.42
CA ARG A 46 6.70 -5.95 15.43
C ARG A 46 5.31 -6.13 14.79
N ARG A 47 4.23 -5.85 15.52
CA ARG A 47 2.85 -6.06 15.04
C ARG A 47 2.17 -4.77 14.55
N LYS A 48 2.95 -3.76 14.19
CA LYS A 48 2.44 -2.47 13.71
C LYS A 48 2.85 -2.26 12.27
N ASN A 49 2.02 -1.53 11.53
CA ASN A 49 2.34 -1.01 10.21
C ASN A 49 2.59 0.50 10.33
N PHE A 50 3.57 1.01 9.61
CA PHE A 50 3.91 2.43 9.60
C PHE A 50 3.55 3.01 8.24
N VAL A 51 2.44 3.75 8.24
CA VAL A 51 1.82 4.36 7.08
C VAL A 51 1.50 5.81 7.42
N LYS A 52 1.77 6.74 6.50
CA LYS A 52 1.50 8.16 6.71
C LYS A 52 0.30 8.65 5.90
N SER A 53 -0.76 9.05 6.59
CA SER A 53 -1.93 9.69 5.98
C SER A 53 -1.69 11.16 5.64
N HIS A 54 -2.48 11.68 4.70
CA HIS A 54 -2.44 13.06 4.22
C HIS A 54 -2.94 14.08 5.26
N GLY A 55 -3.75 13.65 6.23
CA GLY A 55 -4.19 14.46 7.38
C GLY A 55 -5.18 15.58 7.05
N GLN A 56 -5.77 15.59 5.85
CA GLN A 56 -6.78 16.58 5.43
C GLN A 56 -8.18 15.95 5.37
N ASP A 57 -9.16 16.72 4.90
CA ASP A 57 -10.50 16.24 4.56
C ASP A 57 -10.46 15.14 3.48
N SER A 58 -11.14 14.02 3.74
CA SER A 58 -11.14 12.84 2.86
C SER A 58 -11.80 13.09 1.50
N GLN A 59 -12.83 13.93 1.41
CA GLN A 59 -13.45 14.25 0.11
C GLN A 59 -12.48 15.04 -0.77
N ARG A 60 -11.77 16.01 -0.16
CA ARG A 60 -10.76 16.78 -0.87
C ARG A 60 -9.61 15.90 -1.36
N PHE A 61 -9.22 14.88 -0.60
CA PHE A 61 -8.21 13.91 -1.02
C PHE A 61 -8.69 13.07 -2.21
N ILE A 62 -9.90 12.51 -2.13
CA ILE A 62 -10.52 11.74 -3.22
C ILE A 62 -10.49 12.52 -4.54
N SER A 63 -10.94 13.78 -4.53
CA SER A 63 -10.97 14.61 -5.73
C SER A 63 -9.57 14.96 -6.24
N LYS A 64 -8.62 15.26 -5.35
CA LYS A 64 -7.25 15.63 -5.76
C LYS A 64 -6.48 14.46 -6.35
N GLN A 65 -6.66 13.27 -5.79
CA GLN A 65 -6.02 12.05 -6.28
C GLN A 65 -6.76 11.43 -7.47
N GLY A 66 -7.90 12.01 -7.87
CA GLY A 66 -8.74 11.47 -8.94
C GLY A 66 -9.26 10.07 -8.62
N LEU A 67 -9.49 9.76 -7.33
CA LEU A 67 -9.95 8.44 -6.91
C LEU A 67 -11.37 8.15 -7.42
N ASP A 68 -12.16 9.21 -7.67
CA ASP A 68 -13.45 9.19 -8.34
C ASP A 68 -13.37 9.03 -9.88
N LYS A 69 -12.16 8.82 -10.44
CA LYS A 69 -11.92 8.58 -11.87
C LYS A 69 -11.38 7.17 -12.09
N THR A 70 -11.68 6.63 -13.27
CA THR A 70 -11.14 5.36 -13.76
C THR A 70 -9.96 5.66 -14.68
N PHE A 71 -8.84 4.99 -14.42
CA PHE A 71 -7.63 5.05 -15.23
C PHE A 71 -7.29 3.70 -15.84
N TYR A 72 -6.70 3.71 -17.03
CA TYR A 72 -6.19 2.52 -17.70
C TYR A 72 -4.75 2.75 -18.16
N GLU A 73 -3.83 1.88 -17.77
CA GLU A 73 -2.45 1.92 -18.22
C GLU A 73 -2.30 1.20 -19.55
N CYS A 74 -1.87 1.90 -20.60
CA CYS A 74 -1.59 1.34 -21.92
C CYS A 74 -0.53 2.18 -22.62
N ASP A 75 0.35 1.54 -23.40
CA ASP A 75 1.45 2.20 -24.12
C ASP A 75 2.28 3.14 -23.23
N THR A 76 2.60 2.67 -22.02
CA THR A 76 3.35 3.44 -21.00
C THR A 76 2.68 4.75 -20.59
N HIS A 77 1.36 4.86 -20.78
CA HIS A 77 0.57 6.03 -20.47
C HIS A 77 -0.65 5.69 -19.62
N MET A 78 -0.97 6.57 -18.67
CA MET A 78 -2.14 6.45 -17.81
C MET A 78 -3.30 7.27 -18.38
N TRP A 79 -4.25 6.60 -19.01
CA TRP A 79 -5.41 7.23 -19.64
C TRP A 79 -6.56 7.37 -18.64
N ARG A 80 -7.08 8.59 -18.46
CA ARG A 80 -8.35 8.79 -17.75
C ARG A 80 -9.51 8.45 -18.69
N VAL A 81 -10.26 7.40 -18.38
CA VAL A 81 -11.26 6.83 -19.31
C VAL A 81 -12.71 7.08 -18.89
N ALA A 82 -12.99 7.27 -17.60
CA ALA A 82 -14.35 7.50 -17.10
C ALA A 82 -14.36 8.11 -15.69
N ASP A 83 -15.52 8.60 -15.26
CA ASP A 83 -15.84 8.80 -13.85
C ASP A 83 -16.31 7.49 -13.21
N ARG A 84 -16.18 7.35 -11.88
CA ARG A 84 -16.70 6.21 -11.13
C ARG A 84 -17.20 6.63 -9.75
N VAL A 85 -18.11 5.82 -9.22
CA VAL A 85 -18.60 5.94 -7.84
C VAL A 85 -17.77 5.00 -6.95
N LEU A 86 -17.28 5.51 -5.83
CA LEU A 86 -16.54 4.70 -4.88
C LEU A 86 -17.46 3.80 -4.05
N PRO A 87 -17.04 2.55 -3.77
CA PRO A 87 -17.74 1.68 -2.83
C PRO A 87 -18.04 2.38 -1.49
N THR A 88 -19.25 2.16 -1.00
CA THR A 88 -19.70 2.60 0.33
C THR A 88 -19.39 1.53 1.38
N GLY A 89 -19.42 1.89 2.66
CA GLY A 89 -19.19 0.95 3.76
C GLY A 89 -17.72 0.81 4.18
N ILE A 90 -16.81 1.53 3.51
CA ILE A 90 -15.38 1.62 3.86
C ILE A 90 -14.94 3.09 3.93
N ARG A 91 -13.82 3.33 4.61
CA ARG A 91 -13.29 4.69 4.79
C ARG A 91 -12.06 4.86 3.92
N TRP A 92 -12.17 5.75 2.94
CA TRP A 92 -11.06 6.14 2.08
C TRP A 92 -10.08 7.08 2.81
N ASP A 93 -8.81 6.73 2.75
CA ASP A 93 -7.69 7.54 3.18
C ASP A 93 -6.52 7.35 2.21
N GLY A 94 -5.44 8.05 2.43
CA GLY A 94 -4.21 7.86 1.71
C GLY A 94 -3.16 8.88 2.10
N GLY A 95 -2.06 8.92 1.39
CA GLY A 95 -0.92 9.77 1.71
C GLY A 95 0.32 9.18 1.07
N SER A 96 1.38 9.03 1.86
CA SER A 96 2.65 8.57 1.31
C SER A 96 2.59 7.09 0.92
N ASP A 97 3.14 6.80 -0.25
CA ASP A 97 3.44 5.48 -0.79
C ASP A 97 4.71 4.83 -0.19
N TRP A 98 5.48 5.58 0.61
CA TRP A 98 6.52 5.04 1.48
C TRP A 98 5.90 4.36 2.70
N VAL A 99 6.18 3.07 2.86
CA VAL A 99 5.58 2.21 3.89
C VAL A 99 6.61 1.33 4.58
N VAL A 100 6.30 1.02 5.84
CA VAL A 100 6.89 -0.12 6.55
C VAL A 100 5.77 -1.04 6.97
N LEU A 101 5.74 -2.24 6.41
CA LEU A 101 4.67 -3.21 6.62
C LEU A 101 5.18 -4.43 7.38
N SER A 102 4.41 -4.90 8.36
CA SER A 102 4.74 -6.14 9.08
C SER A 102 4.53 -7.35 8.17
N ARG A 103 5.30 -8.41 8.41
CA ARG A 103 5.15 -9.67 7.65
C ARG A 103 3.73 -10.23 7.71
N GLU A 104 3.06 -10.12 8.84
CA GLU A 104 1.66 -10.59 8.99
C GLU A 104 0.70 -9.80 8.10
N PHE A 105 0.87 -8.47 8.02
CA PHE A 105 0.04 -7.66 7.14
C PHE A 105 0.34 -7.93 5.66
N CYS A 106 1.61 -8.11 5.30
CA CYS A 106 2.02 -8.55 3.97
C CYS A 106 1.40 -9.92 3.60
N HIS A 107 1.34 -10.87 4.54
CA HIS A 107 0.69 -12.15 4.31
C HIS A 107 -0.81 -11.97 4.07
N TYR A 108 -1.47 -11.17 4.91
CA TYR A 108 -2.91 -10.86 4.78
C TYR A 108 -3.24 -10.32 3.37
N ILE A 109 -2.55 -9.28 2.90
CA ILE A 109 -2.87 -8.67 1.60
C ILE A 109 -2.54 -9.58 0.40
N THR A 110 -1.60 -10.52 0.57
CA THR A 110 -1.20 -11.43 -0.51
C THR A 110 -2.12 -12.65 -0.60
N TYR A 111 -2.34 -13.35 0.51
CA TYR A 111 -2.92 -14.70 0.49
C TYR A 111 -4.36 -14.80 1.01
N GLU A 112 -4.85 -13.82 1.75
CA GLU A 112 -6.24 -13.89 2.22
C GLU A 112 -7.21 -13.64 1.08
N ASP A 113 -8.22 -14.50 0.99
CA ASP A 113 -9.29 -14.41 0.02
C ASP A 113 -10.56 -13.94 0.71
N ASN A 114 -10.81 -12.63 0.64
CA ASN A 114 -12.03 -12.03 1.15
C ASN A 114 -12.54 -10.93 0.20
N GLU A 115 -13.84 -10.64 0.30
CA GLU A 115 -14.56 -9.71 -0.58
C GLU A 115 -13.95 -8.29 -0.57
N LEU A 116 -13.46 -7.85 0.59
CA LEU A 116 -12.82 -6.54 0.72
C LEU A 116 -11.53 -6.48 -0.10
N LEU A 117 -10.63 -7.45 0.07
CA LEU A 117 -9.35 -7.48 -0.63
C LEU A 117 -9.52 -7.68 -2.14
N SER A 118 -10.43 -8.55 -2.56
CA SER A 118 -10.69 -8.77 -3.99
C SER A 118 -11.29 -7.51 -4.65
N GLY A 119 -12.25 -6.86 -3.99
CA GLY A 119 -12.84 -5.60 -4.43
C GLY A 119 -11.82 -4.46 -4.50
N LEU A 120 -10.97 -4.30 -3.47
CA LEU A 120 -9.92 -3.28 -3.46
C LEU A 120 -8.84 -3.54 -4.53
N LYS A 121 -8.40 -4.79 -4.72
CA LYS A 121 -7.44 -5.17 -5.77
C LYS A 121 -8.00 -4.81 -7.16
N GLN A 122 -9.29 -5.10 -7.40
CA GLN A 122 -9.95 -4.75 -8.65
C GLN A 122 -10.08 -3.24 -8.85
N LEU A 123 -10.43 -2.49 -7.80
CA LEU A 123 -10.56 -1.03 -7.86
C LEU A 123 -9.20 -0.34 -8.11
N PHE A 124 -8.15 -0.76 -7.39
CA PHE A 124 -6.82 -0.16 -7.50
C PHE A 124 -6.10 -0.49 -8.81
N LYS A 125 -6.47 -1.59 -9.49
CA LYS A 125 -5.99 -1.88 -10.85
C LYS A 125 -6.28 -0.76 -11.84
N TYR A 126 -7.37 -0.01 -11.65
CA TYR A 126 -7.81 1.07 -12.54
C TYR A 126 -7.76 2.44 -11.86
N THR A 127 -6.79 2.64 -10.97
CA THR A 127 -6.63 3.85 -10.15
C THR A 127 -5.29 4.51 -10.46
N LEU A 128 -5.28 5.85 -10.55
CA LEU A 128 -4.04 6.62 -10.62
C LEU A 128 -3.34 6.62 -9.25
N LEU A 129 -2.01 6.51 -9.24
CA LEU A 129 -1.20 6.47 -8.01
C LEU A 129 -1.73 5.48 -6.96
N PRO A 130 -1.90 4.19 -7.32
CA PRO A 130 -2.61 3.22 -6.47
C PRO A 130 -1.89 2.90 -5.15
N ALA A 131 -0.60 3.24 -5.01
CA ALA A 131 0.15 3.05 -3.77
C ALA A 131 -0.08 4.17 -2.73
N GLU A 132 -0.61 5.32 -3.14
CA GLU A 132 -0.89 6.47 -2.28
C GLU A 132 -2.26 6.40 -1.59
N VAL A 133 -3.14 5.47 -1.94
CA VAL A 133 -4.53 5.40 -1.46
C VAL A 133 -4.80 4.10 -0.70
N ARG A 134 -5.58 4.17 0.39
CA ARG A 134 -5.83 3.08 1.34
C ARG A 134 -7.28 3.06 1.88
N ASP A 135 -7.71 1.90 2.38
CA ASP A 135 -8.90 1.76 3.23
C ASP A 135 -8.48 1.68 4.71
N LEU A 136 -9.16 2.42 5.59
CA LEU A 136 -8.92 2.45 7.03
C LEU A 136 -9.89 1.59 7.84
N SER A 137 -10.83 0.87 7.23
CA SER A 137 -11.90 0.18 7.95
C SER A 137 -11.42 -0.97 8.88
N ARG A 138 -10.14 -1.35 8.83
CA ARG A 138 -9.58 -2.50 9.58
C ARG A 138 -8.18 -2.28 10.19
N ILE A 139 -7.76 -1.04 10.48
CA ILE A 139 -6.56 -0.76 11.29
C ILE A 139 -6.97 -0.47 12.73
#